data_AF-A0A9N9CDY7-F1
#
_entry.id   AF-A0A9N9CDY7-F1
#
_cell.length_a   1.000
_cell.length_b   1.000
_cell.length_c   1.000
_cell.angle_alpha   90.00
_cell.angle_beta   90.00
_cell.angle_gamma   90.00
#
_symmetry.space_group_name_H-M   'P 1'
#
loop_
_entity.id
_entity.type
_entity.pdbx_description
1 polymer ?
#
loop_
_entity_poly.entity_id
_entity_poly.type
_entity_poly.pdbx_seq_one_letter_code
_entity_poly.pdbx_strand_id
1 'polypeptide(L)'
;MNSNANKINPTKITAKFRWNLLRSIILSSSNTQHTMNPTKKHQEFILFPRRKRALTNNDDIPQLEEWFTYDLYDHVTLDVRIKIPRKIDIKATFATEYSGILNTGNLCIWPSEETILNSNKELFSDVDMCSVQMLWNKNTVYDIQYNIVICADCTFDKETHPHLLHVIRSILKKSDKSLFILCAPRRGDSLQAFVTLLETTGEFRVELLEKYDEIVWKSHGKSLKEEQGYYNTDSHYPLIVRASWNL
;
A
#
# COMPACT_ATOMS: atom_id res chain seq x y z
N MET A 1 -40.79 -22.04 -12.63
CA MET A 1 -39.73 -22.17 -11.60
C MET A 1 -38.46 -22.60 -12.30
N ASN A 2 -37.49 -21.71 -12.47
CA ASN A 2 -36.12 -22.10 -12.77
C ASN A 2 -35.20 -21.00 -12.21
N SER A 3 -34.48 -21.38 -11.15
CA SER A 3 -33.57 -20.57 -10.37
C SER A 3 -32.27 -20.32 -11.14
N ASN A 4 -32.07 -19.07 -11.56
CA ASN A 4 -30.77 -18.57 -11.99
C ASN A 4 -29.83 -18.49 -10.78
N ALA A 5 -29.01 -19.51 -10.58
CA ALA A 5 -27.83 -19.42 -9.73
C ALA A 5 -26.75 -18.63 -10.51
N ASN A 6 -26.56 -17.37 -10.14
CA ASN A 6 -25.45 -16.53 -10.60
C ASN A 6 -24.12 -17.21 -10.25
N LYS A 7 -23.46 -17.81 -11.24
CA LYS A 7 -22.05 -18.20 -11.14
C LYS A 7 -21.20 -16.93 -11.04
N ILE A 8 -20.67 -16.67 -9.86
CA ILE A 8 -19.73 -15.58 -9.60
C ILE A 8 -18.44 -15.87 -10.40
N ASN A 9 -18.05 -14.95 -11.26
CA ASN A 9 -16.83 -15.03 -12.05
C ASN A 9 -15.62 -14.72 -11.14
N PRO A 10 -14.72 -15.68 -10.87
CA PRO A 10 -13.66 -15.55 -9.86
C PRO A 10 -12.58 -14.50 -10.19
N THR A 11 -12.60 -13.91 -11.39
CA THR A 11 -11.64 -12.92 -11.87
C THR A 11 -11.97 -11.47 -11.47
N LYS A 12 -13.12 -11.21 -10.82
CA LYS A 12 -13.55 -9.85 -10.40
C LYS A 12 -13.78 -9.72 -8.89
N ILE A 13 -12.85 -10.20 -8.08
CA ILE A 13 -12.86 -9.89 -6.64
C ILE A 13 -12.30 -8.46 -6.47
N THR A 14 -13.17 -7.50 -6.16
CA THR A 14 -12.79 -6.10 -5.93
C THR A 14 -12.04 -5.93 -4.61
N ALA A 15 -11.14 -4.95 -4.54
CA ALA A 15 -10.42 -4.61 -3.30
C ALA A 15 -11.39 -4.36 -2.14
N LYS A 16 -12.54 -3.72 -2.40
CA LYS A 16 -13.62 -3.50 -1.43
C LYS A 16 -14.16 -4.78 -0.81
N PHE A 17 -14.36 -5.83 -1.60
CA PHE A 17 -14.79 -7.14 -1.09
C PHE A 17 -13.72 -7.74 -0.17
N ARG A 18 -12.44 -7.67 -0.57
CA ARG A 18 -11.31 -8.14 0.25
C ARG A 18 -11.22 -7.42 1.60
N TRP A 19 -11.42 -6.10 1.61
CA TRP A 19 -11.42 -5.30 2.84
C TRP A 19 -12.60 -5.58 3.76
N ASN A 20 -13.82 -5.72 3.20
CA ASN A 20 -15.00 -6.07 3.99
C ASN A 20 -14.88 -7.46 4.62
N LEU A 21 -14.24 -8.39 3.91
CA LEU A 21 -14.00 -9.75 4.36
C LEU A 21 -12.88 -9.84 5.41
N LEU A 22 -11.79 -9.09 5.22
CA LEU A 22 -10.78 -8.91 6.28
C LEU A 22 -11.43 -8.33 7.54
N ARG A 23 -12.23 -7.27 7.38
CA ARG A 23 -12.98 -6.64 8.48
C ARG A 23 -13.88 -7.65 9.17
N SER A 24 -14.66 -8.45 8.42
CA SER A 24 -15.54 -9.44 9.04
C SER A 24 -14.75 -10.49 9.81
N ILE A 25 -13.59 -10.96 9.31
CA ILE A 25 -12.81 -12.00 9.99
C ILE A 25 -12.05 -11.45 11.21
N ILE A 26 -11.52 -10.22 11.15
CA ILE A 26 -10.97 -9.55 12.33
C ILE A 26 -12.03 -9.43 13.43
N LEU A 27 -13.28 -9.20 13.04
CA LEU A 27 -14.41 -9.05 13.96
C LEU A 27 -15.04 -10.40 14.38
N SER A 28 -14.89 -11.45 13.58
CA SER A 28 -15.43 -12.80 13.84
C SER A 28 -14.28 -13.76 14.15
N SER A 29 -13.89 -13.82 15.41
CA SER A 29 -12.92 -14.79 15.94
C SER A 29 -13.51 -16.21 15.99
N SER A 30 -13.80 -16.83 14.83
CA SER A 30 -14.21 -18.25 14.78
C SER A 30 -13.97 -18.92 13.42
N ASN A 31 -13.41 -20.14 13.52
CA ASN A 31 -12.93 -21.05 12.50
C ASN A 31 -13.90 -21.34 11.34
N THR A 32 -13.38 -21.22 10.11
CA THR A 32 -13.90 -21.97 8.95
C THR A 32 -12.72 -22.52 8.14
N GLN A 33 -12.76 -23.81 7.81
CA GLN A 33 -11.74 -24.48 6.99
C GLN A 33 -12.21 -24.52 5.53
N HIS A 34 -11.39 -23.99 4.62
CA HIS A 34 -11.54 -24.17 3.18
C HIS A 34 -10.17 -24.47 2.55
N THR A 35 -10.07 -25.60 1.86
CA THR A 35 -8.86 -26.04 1.14
C THR A 35 -8.95 -25.72 -0.34
N MET A 36 -8.02 -24.92 -0.86
CA MET A 36 -7.65 -24.88 -2.29
C MET A 36 -6.12 -24.76 -2.43
N ASN A 37 -5.60 -24.64 -3.66
CA ASN A 37 -4.17 -24.68 -4.02
C ASN A 37 -3.50 -23.28 -4.13
N PRO A 38 -2.20 -23.16 -3.80
CA PRO A 38 -1.52 -21.87 -3.70
C PRO A 38 -1.31 -21.22 -5.07
N THR A 39 -1.78 -19.98 -5.24
CA THR A 39 -1.52 -19.18 -6.44
C THR A 39 -0.18 -18.43 -6.34
N LYS A 40 0.44 -18.21 -7.50
CA LYS A 40 1.80 -17.69 -7.70
C LYS A 40 2.02 -16.35 -6.98
N LYS A 41 3.19 -16.22 -6.32
CA LYS A 41 3.59 -15.06 -5.49
C LYS A 41 3.56 -13.76 -6.30
N HIS A 42 3.17 -12.68 -5.62
CA HIS A 42 3.34 -11.34 -6.17
C HIS A 42 4.83 -11.00 -6.34
N GLN A 43 5.20 -10.37 -7.46
CA GLN A 43 6.57 -9.90 -7.69
C GLN A 43 6.59 -8.37 -7.60
N GLU A 44 7.30 -7.89 -6.58
CA GLU A 44 7.59 -6.47 -6.29
C GLU A 44 8.53 -5.92 -7.39
N PHE A 45 8.74 -4.59 -7.51
CA PHE A 45 9.79 -4.09 -8.42
C PHE A 45 11.19 -4.51 -7.97
N ILE A 46 11.34 -4.91 -6.70
CA ILE A 46 12.58 -5.33 -6.05
C ILE A 46 13.65 -4.22 -6.18
N LEU A 47 13.23 -2.97 -5.95
CA LEU A 47 14.13 -1.86 -5.67
C LEU A 47 14.92 -2.10 -4.37
N PHE A 48 14.31 -2.78 -3.38
CA PHE A 48 14.96 -3.15 -2.12
C PHE A 48 14.96 -4.68 -1.93
N PRO A 49 16.07 -5.35 -2.26
CA PRO A 49 16.23 -6.76 -1.94
C PRO A 49 16.01 -7.00 -0.45
N ARG A 50 15.20 -8.01 -0.10
CA ARG A 50 14.98 -8.39 1.28
C ARG A 50 15.54 -9.76 1.59
N ARG A 51 16.12 -9.89 2.78
CA ARG A 51 16.65 -11.15 3.31
C ARG A 51 15.98 -11.45 4.63
N LYS A 52 15.44 -12.66 4.77
CA LYS A 52 14.93 -13.13 6.06
C LYS A 52 16.12 -13.43 6.97
N ARG A 53 16.15 -12.86 8.17
CA ARG A 53 17.20 -13.13 9.15
C ARG A 53 17.03 -14.54 9.71
N ALA A 54 18.10 -15.34 9.68
CA ALA A 54 18.11 -16.67 10.29
C ALA A 54 18.10 -16.53 11.82
N LEU A 55 17.28 -17.34 12.49
CA LEU A 55 17.25 -17.42 13.96
C LEU A 55 18.60 -17.96 14.44
N THR A 56 19.24 -17.27 15.39
CA THR A 56 20.42 -17.84 16.08
C THR A 56 19.96 -18.52 17.37
N ASN A 57 20.67 -19.56 17.82
CA ASN A 57 20.27 -20.38 18.98
C ASN A 57 20.19 -19.60 20.33
N ASN A 58 20.60 -18.33 20.35
CA ASN A 58 20.59 -17.46 21.53
C ASN A 58 19.49 -16.38 21.49
N ASP A 59 18.67 -16.34 20.44
CA ASP A 59 17.60 -15.36 20.32
C ASP A 59 16.32 -15.91 20.96
N ASP A 60 15.94 -15.38 22.12
CA ASP A 60 14.59 -15.53 22.72
C ASP A 60 13.53 -14.76 21.90
N ILE A 61 13.52 -14.94 20.57
CA ILE A 61 12.50 -14.37 19.71
C ILE A 61 11.23 -15.23 19.90
N PRO A 62 10.10 -14.64 20.34
CA PRO A 62 8.85 -15.37 20.39
C PRO A 62 8.59 -16.01 19.03
N GLN A 63 8.12 -17.26 18.98
CA GLN A 63 7.85 -18.04 17.75
C GLN A 63 6.86 -17.37 16.74
N LEU A 64 6.47 -16.12 16.97
CA LEU A 64 5.47 -15.29 16.31
C LEU A 64 6.06 -14.04 15.63
N GLU A 65 7.38 -13.86 15.64
CA GLU A 65 8.05 -12.69 15.06
C GLU A 65 9.04 -13.13 13.96
N GLU A 66 9.01 -12.44 12.83
CA GLU A 66 9.96 -12.63 11.74
C GLU A 66 10.73 -11.32 11.48
N TRP A 67 12.02 -11.47 11.22
CA TRP A 67 12.91 -10.35 10.91
C TRP A 67 13.29 -10.36 9.44
N PHE A 68 13.21 -9.19 8.82
CA PHE A 68 13.63 -8.96 7.45
C PHE A 68 14.62 -7.81 7.42
N THR A 69 15.74 -8.01 6.74
CA THR A 69 16.68 -6.96 6.40
C THR A 69 16.41 -6.54 4.96
N TYR A 70 16.11 -5.26 4.76
CA TYR A 70 15.98 -4.65 3.44
C TYR A 70 17.29 -3.95 3.10
N ASP A 71 17.88 -4.35 1.98
CA ASP A 71 19.09 -3.73 1.44
C ASP A 71 18.66 -2.47 0.68
N LEU A 72 18.88 -1.30 1.30
CA LEU A 72 18.70 -0.02 0.63
C LEU A 72 19.95 0.29 -0.21
N TYR A 73 19.86 1.31 -1.05
CA TYR A 73 21.02 1.79 -1.81
C TYR A 73 22.03 2.49 -0.87
N ASP A 74 23.27 2.67 -1.35
CA ASP A 74 24.39 3.29 -0.61
C ASP A 74 24.85 2.55 0.64
N HIS A 75 24.74 1.21 0.62
CA HIS A 75 25.13 0.31 1.72
C HIS A 75 24.36 0.52 3.03
N VAL A 76 23.24 1.25 2.99
CA VAL A 76 22.32 1.37 4.13
C VAL A 76 21.41 0.14 4.15
N THR A 77 21.24 -0.46 5.33
CA THR A 77 20.28 -1.56 5.52
C THR A 77 19.20 -1.14 6.50
N LEU A 78 17.95 -1.47 6.18
CA LEU A 78 16.82 -1.28 7.08
C LEU A 78 16.38 -2.63 7.65
N ASP A 79 16.58 -2.82 8.95
CA ASP A 79 16.10 -4.00 9.67
C ASP A 79 14.66 -3.76 10.15
N VAL A 80 13.71 -4.52 9.61
CA VAL A 80 12.29 -4.45 9.96
C VAL A 80 11.90 -5.71 10.73
N ARG A 81 11.38 -5.52 11.94
CA ARG A 81 10.75 -6.58 12.74
C ARG A 81 9.25 -6.61 12.45
N ILE A 82 8.76 -7.73 11.95
CA ILE A 82 7.35 -7.93 11.65
C ILE A 82 6.78 -9.02 12.55
N LYS A 83 5.73 -8.71 13.29
CA LYS A 83 4.96 -9.70 14.05
C LYS A 83 3.97 -10.40 13.11
N ILE A 84 4.20 -11.68 12.81
CA ILE A 84 3.33 -12.47 11.93
C ILE A 84 2.39 -13.32 12.81
N PRO A 85 1.06 -13.17 12.71
CA PRO A 85 0.13 -14.05 13.42
C PRO A 85 0.28 -15.52 12.98
N ARG A 86 -0.05 -16.47 13.87
CA ARG A 86 0.34 -17.90 13.77
C ARG A 86 0.10 -18.54 12.39
N LYS A 87 1.12 -19.31 11.96
CA LYS A 87 1.15 -20.09 10.70
C LYS A 87 0.04 -21.15 10.58
N ILE A 88 -0.51 -21.63 11.70
CA ILE A 88 -1.62 -22.61 11.74
C ILE A 88 -2.98 -21.95 11.49
N ASP A 89 -3.21 -20.73 12.00
CA ASP A 89 -4.48 -20.01 11.78
C ASP A 89 -4.58 -19.43 10.37
N ILE A 90 -3.45 -19.10 9.74
CA ILE A 90 -3.43 -18.42 8.44
C ILE A 90 -3.32 -19.42 7.28
N LYS A 91 -2.53 -20.51 7.39
CA LYS A 91 -2.35 -21.43 6.24
C LYS A 91 -3.52 -22.38 6.01
N ALA A 92 -4.25 -22.78 7.05
CA ALA A 92 -5.38 -23.69 6.91
C ALA A 92 -6.67 -22.97 6.46
N THR A 93 -6.75 -21.64 6.62
CA THR A 93 -7.96 -20.84 6.31
C THR A 93 -7.74 -19.79 5.22
N PHE A 94 -6.52 -19.29 5.00
CA PHE A 94 -6.26 -18.14 4.12
C PHE A 94 -5.36 -18.37 2.91
N ALA A 95 -4.71 -19.52 2.77
CA ALA A 95 -3.58 -19.64 1.84
C ALA A 95 -3.94 -19.50 0.35
N THR A 96 -5.20 -19.63 -0.05
CA THR A 96 -5.53 -19.85 -1.48
C THR A 96 -6.58 -18.93 -2.06
N GLU A 97 -7.43 -18.34 -1.22
CA GLU A 97 -8.48 -17.40 -1.65
C GLU A 97 -8.12 -15.93 -1.31
N TYR A 98 -7.08 -15.72 -0.48
CA TYR A 98 -6.79 -14.43 0.18
C TYR A 98 -5.35 -13.93 0.01
N SER A 99 -4.64 -14.39 -1.01
CA SER A 99 -3.31 -13.85 -1.33
C SER A 99 -3.31 -12.33 -1.53
N GLY A 100 -4.44 -11.68 -1.81
CA GLY A 100 -4.53 -10.22 -1.90
C GLY A 100 -4.71 -9.47 -0.56
N ILE A 101 -5.11 -10.16 0.51
CA ILE A 101 -5.33 -9.57 1.85
C ILE A 101 -4.04 -9.57 2.67
N LEU A 102 -3.21 -10.60 2.50
CA LEU A 102 -1.92 -10.75 3.16
C LEU A 102 -0.83 -9.84 2.56
N ASN A 103 -1.20 -8.82 1.79
CA ASN A 103 -0.23 -8.04 1.02
C ASN A 103 -0.06 -6.60 1.50
N THR A 104 -0.93 -6.08 2.37
CA THR A 104 -0.88 -4.68 2.79
C THR A 104 0.16 -4.45 3.89
N GLY A 105 1.35 -3.96 3.52
CA GLY A 105 2.39 -3.33 4.37
C GLY A 105 2.96 -4.14 5.56
N ASN A 106 2.30 -5.23 5.93
CA ASN A 106 2.55 -6.06 7.11
C ASN A 106 3.26 -7.38 6.72
N LEU A 107 3.38 -7.70 5.43
CA LEU A 107 3.93 -8.97 4.94
C LEU A 107 4.72 -8.80 3.62
N CYS A 108 4.33 -7.86 2.75
CA CYS A 108 5.09 -7.43 1.57
C CYS A 108 5.05 -5.90 1.42
N ILE A 109 6.06 -5.35 0.75
CA ILE A 109 6.15 -3.92 0.43
C ILE A 109 5.60 -3.73 -0.97
N TRP A 110 4.58 -2.89 -1.13
CA TRP A 110 4.03 -2.60 -2.45
C TRP A 110 4.95 -1.71 -3.26
N PRO A 111 4.90 -1.80 -4.60
CA PRO A 111 5.56 -0.87 -5.51
C PRO A 111 5.44 0.61 -5.12
N SER A 112 4.26 1.04 -4.68
CA SER A 112 4.06 2.42 -4.22
C SER A 112 4.90 2.80 -3.00
N GLU A 113 4.96 1.90 -2.02
CA GLU A 113 5.72 2.09 -0.78
C GLU A 113 7.24 2.05 -1.09
N GLU A 114 7.64 1.11 -1.93
CA GLU A 114 9.01 0.92 -2.40
C GLU A 114 9.52 2.16 -3.16
N THR A 115 8.70 2.68 -4.06
CA THR A 115 9.01 3.88 -4.83
C THR A 115 9.19 5.10 -3.93
N ILE A 116 8.29 5.33 -2.96
CA ILE A 116 8.40 6.46 -2.03
C ILE A 116 9.69 6.38 -1.23
N LEU A 117 10.01 5.22 -0.67
CA LEU A 117 11.22 5.02 0.10
C LEU A 117 12.47 5.22 -0.77
N ASN A 118 12.45 4.73 -2.02
CA ASN A 118 13.58 4.85 -2.93
C ASN A 118 13.90 6.29 -3.32
N SER A 119 12.88 7.12 -3.54
CA SER A 119 13.07 8.52 -3.93
C SER A 119 13.44 9.45 -2.77
N ASN A 120 13.37 8.99 -1.51
CA ASN A 120 13.49 9.86 -0.33
C ASN A 120 14.46 9.34 0.75
N LYS A 121 15.44 8.50 0.36
CA LYS A 121 16.34 7.79 1.28
C LYS A 121 17.02 8.69 2.31
N GLU A 122 17.45 9.88 1.89
CA GLU A 122 18.16 10.85 2.73
C GLU A 122 17.28 11.44 3.86
N LEU A 123 15.95 11.35 3.74
CA LEU A 123 15.02 11.87 4.76
C LEU A 123 14.92 10.97 5.99
N PHE A 124 15.52 9.77 5.99
CA PHE A 124 15.32 8.76 7.03
C PHE A 124 16.54 8.53 7.93
N SER A 125 17.63 9.29 7.80
CA SER A 125 18.74 9.27 8.76
C SER A 125 18.51 10.26 9.90
N ASP A 126 18.66 9.81 11.15
CA ASP A 126 18.58 10.65 12.37
C ASP A 126 17.23 11.38 12.55
N VAL A 127 16.14 10.59 12.57
CA VAL A 127 14.76 11.10 12.61
C VAL A 127 14.05 10.66 13.89
N ASP A 128 13.42 11.60 14.58
CA ASP A 128 12.46 11.30 15.64
C ASP A 128 11.18 10.69 15.03
N MET A 129 10.95 9.40 15.32
CA MET A 129 9.83 8.64 14.77
C MET A 129 8.75 8.38 15.83
N CYS A 130 7.51 8.76 15.49
CA CYS A 130 6.31 8.44 16.28
C CYS A 130 5.27 7.75 15.39
N SER A 131 4.61 6.72 15.92
CA SER A 131 3.47 6.08 15.28
C SER A 131 2.18 6.44 16.02
N VAL A 132 1.18 6.95 15.31
CA VAL A 132 -0.13 7.27 15.87
C VAL A 132 -1.25 6.70 14.99
N GLN A 133 -2.35 6.31 15.61
CA GLN A 133 -3.53 5.91 14.86
C GLN A 133 -4.23 7.15 14.30
N MET A 134 -4.50 7.15 13.00
CA MET A 134 -5.21 8.24 12.33
C MET A 134 -6.47 7.71 11.62
N LEU A 135 -7.65 8.13 12.08
CA LEU A 135 -8.93 7.70 11.51
C LEU A 135 -9.37 8.65 10.39
N TRP A 136 -9.42 8.16 9.15
CA TRP A 136 -9.90 8.94 8.01
C TRP A 136 -11.42 9.11 8.08
N ASN A 137 -11.84 10.19 8.71
CA ASN A 137 -13.22 10.60 8.79
C ASN A 137 -13.30 12.11 8.58
N LYS A 138 -14.31 12.56 7.83
CA LYS A 138 -14.52 13.97 7.48
C LYS A 138 -14.91 14.84 8.69
N ASN A 139 -15.31 14.21 9.79
CA ASN A 139 -15.69 14.88 11.03
C ASN A 139 -14.57 14.88 12.08
N THR A 140 -13.44 14.21 11.81
CA THR A 140 -12.30 14.18 12.74
C THR A 140 -11.56 15.51 12.67
N VAL A 141 -11.25 16.08 13.84
CA VAL A 141 -10.38 17.26 13.98
C VAL A 141 -8.95 16.78 14.22
N TYR A 142 -7.99 17.42 13.57
CA TYR A 142 -6.56 17.13 13.72
C TYR A 142 -5.83 18.37 14.22
N ASP A 143 -5.07 18.22 15.30
CA ASP A 143 -4.37 19.34 15.96
C ASP A 143 -2.91 19.48 15.52
N ILE A 144 -2.47 18.66 14.57
CA ILE A 144 -1.08 18.59 14.11
C ILE A 144 -1.02 18.87 12.62
N GLN A 145 -0.02 19.65 12.22
CA GLN A 145 0.24 19.96 10.82
C GLN A 145 1.67 19.62 10.42
N TYR A 146 1.82 19.24 9.15
CA TYR A 146 3.07 18.82 8.52
C TYR A 146 3.34 19.67 7.28
N ASN A 147 4.62 19.89 6.99
CA ASN A 147 5.03 20.48 5.73
C ASN A 147 4.88 19.52 4.55
N ILE A 148 5.18 18.24 4.78
CA ILE A 148 5.11 17.19 3.77
C ILE A 148 4.20 16.09 4.27
N VAL A 149 3.23 15.68 3.47
CA VAL A 149 2.33 14.57 3.74
C VAL A 149 2.48 13.56 2.61
N ILE A 150 2.81 12.31 2.94
CA ILE A 150 3.04 11.26 1.94
C ILE A 150 2.04 10.12 2.15
N CYS A 151 1.50 9.59 1.05
CA CYS A 151 0.59 8.44 1.05
C CYS A 151 0.98 7.45 -0.05
N ALA A 152 0.86 6.16 0.25
CA ALA A 152 1.10 5.07 -0.71
C ALA A 152 -0.18 4.27 -0.92
N ASP A 153 -0.63 4.15 -2.18
CA ASP A 153 -1.79 3.33 -2.58
C ASP A 153 -3.06 3.54 -1.74
N CYS A 154 -3.35 4.79 -1.42
CA CYS A 154 -4.42 5.21 -0.50
C CYS A 154 -5.76 5.52 -1.19
N THR A 155 -5.86 5.32 -2.50
CA THR A 155 -7.00 5.77 -3.33
C THR A 155 -7.80 4.63 -3.96
N PHE A 156 -7.59 3.38 -3.56
CA PHE A 156 -8.28 2.22 -4.16
C PHE A 156 -9.80 2.19 -3.90
N ASP A 157 -10.30 2.89 -2.88
CA ASP A 157 -11.73 3.00 -2.57
C ASP A 157 -12.22 4.44 -2.77
N LYS A 158 -13.16 4.64 -3.70
CA LYS A 158 -13.71 5.97 -4.00
C LYS A 158 -14.56 6.53 -2.86
N GLU A 159 -15.14 5.68 -2.02
CA GLU A 159 -15.94 6.12 -0.87
C GLU A 159 -15.06 6.82 0.18
N THR A 160 -13.77 6.51 0.23
CA THR A 160 -12.83 7.13 1.17
C THR A 160 -12.19 8.41 0.64
N HIS A 161 -12.34 8.74 -0.64
CA HIS A 161 -11.71 9.93 -1.25
C HIS A 161 -12.05 11.25 -0.54
N PRO A 162 -13.31 11.56 -0.20
CA PRO A 162 -13.63 12.79 0.52
C PRO A 162 -13.04 12.83 1.94
N HIS A 163 -12.89 11.66 2.57
CA HIS A 163 -12.27 11.55 3.89
C HIS A 163 -10.76 11.78 3.83
N LEU A 164 -10.08 11.23 2.82
CA LEU A 164 -8.67 11.48 2.58
C LEU A 164 -8.41 12.96 2.22
N LEU A 165 -9.26 13.57 1.40
CA LEU A 165 -9.17 15.01 1.11
C LEU A 165 -9.27 15.85 2.40
N HIS A 166 -10.23 15.53 3.28
CA HIS A 166 -10.37 16.20 4.56
C HIS A 166 -9.13 16.08 5.44
N VAL A 167 -8.55 14.88 5.52
CA VAL A 167 -7.29 14.62 6.23
C VAL A 167 -6.19 15.54 5.69
N ILE A 168 -5.95 15.52 4.37
CA ILE A 168 -4.91 16.31 3.72
C ILE A 168 -5.10 17.81 4.02
N ARG A 169 -6.32 18.33 3.86
CA ARG A 169 -6.64 19.74 4.14
C ARG A 169 -6.39 20.12 5.59
N SER A 170 -6.60 19.19 6.52
CA SER A 170 -6.45 19.45 7.95
C SER A 170 -4.99 19.42 8.40
N ILE A 171 -4.24 18.43 7.93
CA ILE A 171 -2.87 18.17 8.42
C ILE A 171 -1.78 18.78 7.53
N LEU A 172 -2.08 19.19 6.31
CA LEU A 172 -1.09 19.88 5.47
C LEU A 172 -1.06 21.36 5.85
N LYS A 173 0.07 21.84 6.36
CA LYS A 173 0.25 23.24 6.74
C LYS A 173 -0.05 24.14 5.53
N LYS A 174 -0.81 25.23 5.71
CA LYS A 174 -1.09 26.18 4.63
C LYS A 174 0.11 27.08 4.37
N SER A 175 0.98 26.70 3.43
CA SER A 175 2.19 27.40 3.02
C SER A 175 2.58 27.01 1.59
N ASP A 176 3.28 27.91 0.91
CA ASP A 176 3.93 27.74 -0.40
C ASP A 176 4.96 26.60 -0.44
N LYS A 177 5.51 26.23 0.71
CA LYS A 177 6.48 25.12 0.86
C LYS A 177 5.84 23.79 1.20
N SER A 178 4.53 23.74 1.40
CA SER A 178 3.85 22.52 1.80
C SER A 178 3.49 21.65 0.59
N LEU A 179 3.73 20.35 0.72
CA LEU A 179 3.57 19.40 -0.36
C LEU A 179 2.86 18.12 0.10
N PHE A 180 1.81 17.75 -0.61
CA PHE A 180 1.22 16.42 -0.55
C PHE A 180 1.75 15.56 -1.69
N ILE A 181 2.18 14.33 -1.37
CA ILE A 181 2.66 13.34 -2.33
C ILE A 181 1.84 12.07 -2.17
N LEU A 182 1.20 11.62 -3.25
CA LEU A 182 0.54 10.33 -3.30
C LEU A 182 1.20 9.47 -4.38
N CYS A 183 1.68 8.30 -4.00
CA CYS A 183 2.20 7.29 -4.92
C CYS A 183 1.20 6.14 -5.04
N ALA A 184 0.50 6.00 -6.16
CA ALA A 184 -0.56 5.00 -6.30
C ALA A 184 -0.72 4.53 -7.75
N PRO A 185 -1.06 3.25 -8.00
CA PRO A 185 -1.49 2.81 -9.33
C PRO A 185 -2.83 3.44 -9.73
N ARG A 186 -3.20 3.32 -11.01
CA ARG A 186 -4.47 3.87 -11.52
C ARG A 186 -5.69 3.25 -10.84
N ARG A 187 -5.67 1.92 -10.67
CA ARG A 187 -6.75 1.09 -10.12
C ARG A 187 -8.11 1.43 -10.76
N GLY A 188 -8.20 1.19 -12.07
CA GLY A 188 -9.26 1.69 -12.92
C GLY A 188 -9.19 3.21 -13.05
N ASP A 189 -10.29 3.88 -12.76
CA ASP A 189 -10.40 5.34 -12.73
C ASP A 189 -10.31 5.91 -11.31
N SER A 190 -9.93 5.10 -10.31
CA SER A 190 -9.96 5.52 -8.90
C SER A 190 -8.94 6.61 -8.59
N LEU A 191 -7.68 6.46 -9.04
CA LEU A 191 -6.69 7.52 -8.86
C LEU A 191 -7.12 8.81 -9.57
N GLN A 192 -7.61 8.69 -10.80
CA GLN A 192 -8.04 9.85 -11.58
C GLN A 192 -9.24 10.56 -10.91
N ALA A 193 -10.19 9.81 -10.36
CA ALA A 193 -11.30 10.38 -9.60
C ALA A 193 -10.82 11.18 -8.38
N PHE A 194 -9.78 10.71 -7.69
CA PHE A 194 -9.18 11.45 -6.58
C PHE A 194 -8.43 12.71 -7.03
N VAL A 195 -7.68 12.64 -8.15
CA VAL A 195 -7.02 13.81 -8.76
C VAL A 195 -8.06 14.87 -9.13
N THR A 196 -9.13 14.47 -9.82
CA THR A 196 -10.23 15.38 -10.18
C THR A 196 -10.90 15.95 -8.93
N LEU A 197 -11.07 15.17 -7.87
CA LEU A 197 -11.58 15.68 -6.59
C LEU A 197 -10.67 16.78 -6.00
N LEU A 198 -9.34 16.61 -6.03
CA LEU A 198 -8.41 17.64 -5.58
C LEU A 198 -8.49 18.91 -6.44
N GLU A 199 -8.46 18.76 -7.76
CA GLU A 199 -8.50 19.89 -8.71
C GLU A 199 -9.79 20.71 -8.59
N THR A 200 -10.94 20.02 -8.49
CA THR A 200 -12.26 20.67 -8.40
C THR A 200 -12.46 21.50 -7.12
N THR A 201 -11.64 21.32 -6.09
CA THR A 201 -11.66 22.22 -4.92
C THR A 201 -11.20 23.64 -5.26
N GLY A 202 -10.34 23.81 -6.27
CA GLY A 202 -9.64 25.06 -6.58
C GLY A 202 -8.56 25.46 -5.57
N GLU A 203 -8.37 24.68 -4.49
CA GLU A 203 -7.45 24.99 -3.39
C GLU A 203 -6.03 24.47 -3.63
N PHE A 204 -5.88 23.51 -4.55
CA PHE A 204 -4.62 22.84 -4.82
C PHE A 204 -4.19 23.02 -6.26
N ARG A 205 -2.89 23.24 -6.46
CA ARG A 205 -2.20 22.98 -7.72
C ARG A 205 -1.79 21.52 -7.72
N VAL A 206 -2.29 20.75 -8.68
CA VAL A 206 -2.12 19.30 -8.77
C VAL A 206 -1.33 18.93 -10.02
N GLU A 207 -0.38 18.02 -9.87
CA GLU A 207 0.40 17.46 -10.96
C GLU A 207 0.41 15.94 -10.86
N LEU A 208 0.16 15.26 -11.99
CA LEU A 208 0.26 13.81 -12.12
C LEU A 208 1.50 13.46 -12.93
N LEU A 209 2.45 12.77 -12.30
CA LEU A 209 3.71 12.35 -12.89
C LEU A 209 3.66 10.85 -13.19
N GLU A 210 3.87 10.51 -14.46
CA GLU A 210 3.97 9.12 -14.90
C GLU A 210 5.41 8.62 -14.89
N LYS A 211 6.36 9.41 -15.40
CA LYS A 211 7.79 9.10 -15.39
C LYS A 211 8.50 10.03 -14.40
N TYR A 212 8.58 9.61 -13.14
CA TYR A 212 9.16 10.41 -12.04
C TYR A 212 10.55 9.95 -11.59
N ASP A 213 10.96 8.73 -11.93
CA ASP A 213 12.27 8.17 -11.55
C ASP A 213 12.77 7.22 -12.65
N GLU A 214 14.05 7.31 -13.03
CA GLU A 214 14.63 6.51 -14.12
C GLU A 214 14.82 5.04 -13.75
N ILE A 215 15.12 4.72 -12.49
CA ILE A 215 15.26 3.33 -12.02
C ILE A 215 13.89 2.65 -12.06
N VAL A 216 12.87 3.32 -11.52
CA VAL A 216 11.49 2.82 -11.54
C VAL A 216 10.98 2.69 -12.97
N TRP A 217 11.24 3.67 -13.85
CA TRP A 217 10.85 3.60 -15.26
C TRP A 217 11.52 2.45 -16.01
N LYS A 218 12.82 2.22 -15.75
CA LYS A 218 13.54 1.08 -16.32
C LYS A 218 12.97 -0.25 -15.84
N SER A 219 12.64 -0.36 -14.54
CA SER A 219 12.01 -1.54 -13.97
C SER A 219 10.63 -1.79 -14.59
N HIS A 220 9.81 -0.75 -14.72
CA HIS A 220 8.53 -0.79 -15.43
C HIS A 220 8.67 -1.33 -16.86
N GLY A 221 9.64 -0.82 -17.63
CA GLY A 221 9.89 -1.28 -19.00
C GLY A 221 10.36 -2.74 -19.08
N LYS A 222 11.06 -3.23 -18.07
CA LYS A 222 11.46 -4.64 -17.94
C LYS A 222 10.25 -5.53 -17.66
N SER A 223 9.43 -5.19 -16.65
CA SER A 223 8.25 -5.98 -16.28
C SER A 223 7.22 -6.05 -17.41
N LEU A 224 7.07 -4.98 -18.22
CA LEU A 224 6.21 -5.01 -19.42
C LEU A 224 6.64 -6.06 -20.45
N LYS A 225 7.95 -6.33 -20.58
CA LYS A 225 8.50 -7.27 -21.56
C LYS A 225 8.55 -8.70 -21.03
N GLU A 226 8.98 -8.87 -19.78
CA GLU A 226 9.38 -10.15 -19.23
C GLU A 226 8.26 -10.84 -18.42
N GLU A 227 7.24 -10.10 -17.95
CA GLU A 227 6.19 -10.62 -17.06
C GLU A 227 4.81 -10.61 -17.72
N GLN A 228 4.76 -10.97 -19.00
CA GLN A 228 3.52 -11.05 -19.77
C GLN A 228 2.50 -11.97 -19.08
N GLY A 229 1.32 -11.42 -18.74
CA GLY A 229 0.24 -12.12 -18.06
C GLY A 229 0.23 -11.98 -16.54
N TYR A 230 1.27 -11.40 -15.94
CA TYR A 230 1.33 -11.12 -14.51
C TYR A 230 1.38 -9.61 -14.22
N TYR A 231 2.27 -8.86 -14.87
CA TYR A 231 2.38 -7.43 -14.65
C TYR A 231 1.24 -6.65 -15.33
N ASN A 232 0.43 -5.96 -14.52
CA ASN A 232 -0.65 -5.08 -14.97
C ASN A 232 -0.36 -3.65 -14.52
N THR A 233 -0.20 -2.73 -15.48
CA THR A 233 0.07 -1.31 -15.20
C THR A 233 -1.00 -0.64 -14.36
N ASP A 234 -2.26 -1.03 -14.53
CA ASP A 234 -3.39 -0.50 -13.77
C ASP A 234 -3.30 -0.80 -12.28
N SER A 235 -2.75 -1.97 -11.94
CA SER A 235 -2.69 -2.47 -10.57
C SER A 235 -1.31 -2.40 -9.92
N HIS A 236 -0.24 -2.28 -10.72
CA HIS A 236 1.13 -2.42 -10.25
C HIS A 236 2.01 -1.20 -10.51
N TYR A 237 1.79 -0.43 -11.59
CA TYR A 237 2.64 0.73 -11.88
C TYR A 237 2.15 1.94 -11.10
N PRO A 238 2.90 2.45 -10.11
CA PRO A 238 2.47 3.60 -9.36
C PRO A 238 2.79 4.88 -10.13
N LEU A 239 1.86 5.82 -10.10
CA LEU A 239 2.00 7.19 -10.54
C LEU A 239 2.25 8.07 -9.31
N ILE A 240 2.85 9.25 -9.48
CA ILE A 240 3.00 10.24 -8.41
C ILE A 240 2.05 11.41 -8.64
N VAL A 241 1.15 11.64 -7.69
CA VAL A 241 0.40 12.89 -7.59
C VAL A 241 1.14 13.83 -6.64
N ARG A 242 1.47 15.03 -7.11
CA ARG A 242 1.94 16.14 -6.27
C ARG A 242 0.82 17.15 -6.14
N ALA A 243 0.49 17.56 -4.92
CA ALA A 243 -0.44 18.65 -4.69
C ALA A 243 0.17 19.67 -3.73
N SER A 244 0.11 20.95 -4.09
CA SER A 244 0.53 22.08 -3.27
C SER A 244 -0.60 23.11 -3.18
N TRP A 245 -0.59 23.95 -2.15
CA TRP A 245 -1.63 24.96 -2.01
C TRP A 245 -1.59 25.97 -3.18
N ASN A 246 -2.76 26.31 -3.69
CA ASN A 246 -2.99 27.42 -4.60
C ASN A 246 -3.15 28.70 -3.77
N LEU A 247 -2.02 29.31 -3.41
CA LEU A 247 -1.93 30.55 -2.62
C LEU A 247 -1.74 31.77 -3.53
#